data_AF-A0AA95K4C9-F1
#
_entry.id   AF-A0AA95K4C9-F1
#
_cell.length_a   1.000
_cell.length_b   1.000
_cell.length_c   1.000
_cell.angle_alpha   90.00
_cell.angle_beta   90.00
_cell.angle_gamma   90.00
#
_symmetry.space_group_name_H-M   'P 1'
#
loop_
_entity.id
_entity.type
_entity.pdbx_description
1 polymer ?
#
loop_
_entity_poly.entity_id
_entity_poly.type
_entity_poly.pdbx_seq_one_letter_code
_entity_poly.pdbx_strand_id
1 'polypeptide(L)'
;MSIKHKKNRLFYIDFIRVISFLAIVFSHFNYEIFTNYQGDRAISELSYAGYSISDIAISLFIIISGFSLAVSSDDKLNIMRFFKHRILSIYPAFWTAYIIVAIFFFITNSGFVGDGNHWKFILSIIGLDGYFLYKMSNYYLIGEWYTGFMLLTYLFFPILFLLAIKYPKSTFITLIVIVLSLSVNYNNTFQVPIVCNPIMRLPEFFFGILYGYYFSKTKKIHRLLFIFGVIIIYIMITFLQDKLSFLFYILFFGCSTFSILVFISQPFDNISLIKELINFISKYCFTAFLFHHQILFFLFHKINFYALNFGEIIFFYIIIVIFSLFTAKLCDPLIKKIRHFISKWLKLY
;
A
#
# COMPACT_ATOMS: atom_id res chain seq x y z
N MET A 1 -2.76 25.35 -19.86
CA MET A 1 -1.89 24.60 -20.79
C MET A 1 -1.21 23.48 -20.00
N SER A 2 -1.73 22.24 -20.04
CA SER A 2 -1.14 21.14 -19.27
C SER A 2 0.17 20.72 -19.94
N ILE A 3 1.30 20.98 -19.30
CA ILE A 3 2.56 20.35 -19.67
C ILE A 3 2.41 18.88 -19.33
N LYS A 4 1.94 18.09 -20.30
CA LYS A 4 1.87 16.64 -20.24
C LYS A 4 3.31 16.16 -20.09
N HIS A 5 3.69 15.72 -18.91
CA HIS A 5 4.92 14.96 -18.77
C HIS A 5 4.81 13.78 -19.75
N LYS A 6 5.76 13.69 -20.70
CA LYS A 6 6.08 12.44 -21.39
C LYS A 6 6.06 11.32 -20.33
N LYS A 7 5.52 10.14 -20.66
CA LYS A 7 5.41 8.91 -19.84
C LYS A 7 6.76 8.42 -19.25
N ASN A 8 7.49 9.30 -18.58
CA ASN A 8 8.75 9.03 -17.93
C ASN A 8 8.41 8.56 -16.53
N ARG A 9 8.93 7.38 -16.22
CA ARG A 9 8.87 6.79 -14.89
C ARG A 9 9.43 7.78 -13.87
N LEU A 10 8.65 8.10 -12.85
CA LEU A 10 9.02 9.08 -11.82
C LEU A 10 9.78 8.37 -10.71
N PHE A 11 11.10 8.56 -10.66
CA PHE A 11 11.99 7.87 -9.72
C PHE A 11 11.53 8.00 -8.26
N TYR A 12 11.12 9.20 -7.82
CA TYR A 12 10.69 9.42 -6.44
C TYR A 12 9.46 8.59 -6.04
N ILE A 13 8.54 8.29 -6.98
CA ILE A 13 7.39 7.43 -6.68
C ILE A 13 7.83 5.98 -6.49
N ASP A 14 8.76 5.50 -7.31
CA ASP A 14 9.32 4.17 -7.16
C ASP A 14 10.13 4.05 -5.87
N PHE A 15 10.90 5.07 -5.53
CA PHE A 15 11.65 5.16 -4.28
C PHE A 15 10.74 5.07 -3.06
N ILE A 16 9.68 5.90 -3.01
CA ILE A 16 8.72 5.86 -1.90
C ILE A 16 8.02 4.50 -1.84
N ARG A 17 7.65 3.92 -2.99
CA ARG A 17 7.03 2.59 -3.04
C ARG A 17 7.94 1.50 -2.45
N VAL A 18 9.24 1.56 -2.73
CA VAL A 18 10.23 0.63 -2.16
C VAL A 18 10.35 0.83 -0.66
N ILE A 19 10.47 2.07 -0.18
CA ILE A 19 10.54 2.37 1.26
C ILE A 19 9.28 1.87 1.98
N SER A 20 8.10 2.17 1.45
CA SER A 20 6.83 1.72 2.03
C SER A 20 6.73 0.20 2.07
N PHE A 21 7.18 -0.49 1.01
CA PHE A 21 7.21 -1.96 0.97
C PHE A 21 8.13 -2.53 2.05
N LEU A 22 9.37 -2.04 2.14
CA LEU A 22 10.31 -2.47 3.17
C LEU A 22 9.77 -2.19 4.57
N ALA A 23 9.19 -1.02 4.79
CA ALA A 23 8.60 -0.63 6.08
C ALA A 23 7.42 -1.53 6.49
N ILE A 24 6.54 -1.92 5.56
CA ILE A 24 5.44 -2.86 5.85
C ILE A 24 5.99 -4.25 6.20
N VAL A 25 6.89 -4.80 5.39
CA VAL A 25 7.48 -6.13 5.66
C VAL A 25 8.21 -6.13 6.99
N PHE A 26 8.95 -5.06 7.30
CA PHE A 26 9.62 -4.87 8.59
C PHE A 26 8.64 -4.83 9.75
N SER A 27 7.52 -4.11 9.58
CA SER A 27 6.49 -4.01 10.63
C SER A 27 5.85 -5.36 10.92
N HIS A 28 5.52 -6.13 9.87
CA HIS A 28 4.98 -7.49 10.05
C HIS A 28 6.01 -8.42 10.68
N PHE A 29 7.27 -8.34 10.26
CA PHE A 29 8.34 -9.11 10.87
C PHE A 29 8.48 -8.82 12.37
N ASN A 30 8.52 -7.55 12.76
CA ASN A 30 8.59 -7.16 14.18
C ASN A 30 7.34 -7.57 14.97
N TYR A 31 6.15 -7.45 14.37
CA TYR A 31 4.91 -7.89 15.00
C TYR A 31 4.94 -9.39 15.30
N GLU A 32 5.48 -10.18 14.38
CA GLU A 32 5.59 -11.64 14.52
C GLU A 32 6.65 -12.04 15.53
N ILE A 33 7.76 -11.31 15.63
CA ILE A 33 8.69 -11.49 16.75
C ILE A 33 7.99 -11.17 18.08
N PHE A 34 7.30 -10.04 18.15
CA PHE A 34 6.67 -9.59 19.37
C PHE A 34 5.61 -10.58 19.89
N THR A 35 4.79 -11.11 18.99
CA THR A 35 3.72 -12.06 19.33
C THR A 35 4.24 -13.45 19.69
N ASN A 36 5.23 -13.97 18.95
CA ASN A 36 5.76 -15.32 19.19
C ASN A 36 6.81 -15.37 20.33
N TYR A 37 7.45 -14.24 20.65
CA TYR A 37 8.56 -14.17 21.61
C TYR A 37 8.39 -13.08 22.68
N GLN A 38 7.15 -12.63 22.94
CA GLN A 38 6.80 -11.66 23.99
C GLN A 38 7.56 -10.32 23.92
N GLY A 39 7.96 -9.91 22.72
CA GLY A 39 8.73 -8.67 22.50
C GLY A 39 10.24 -8.81 22.73
N ASP A 40 10.70 -9.92 23.30
CA ASP A 40 12.13 -10.20 23.37
C ASP A 40 12.66 -10.33 21.95
N ARG A 41 13.71 -9.55 21.66
CA ARG A 41 14.40 -9.50 20.35
C ARG A 41 13.71 -8.73 19.22
N ALA A 42 12.63 -8.00 19.46
CA ALA A 42 12.07 -7.11 18.45
C ALA A 42 13.14 -6.11 17.95
N ILE A 43 13.23 -5.88 16.64
CA ILE A 43 14.27 -4.98 16.09
C ILE A 43 14.00 -3.52 16.48
N SER A 44 12.73 -3.16 16.62
CA SER A 44 12.27 -1.82 16.96
C SER A 44 11.03 -1.90 17.83
N GLU A 45 10.69 -0.80 18.51
CA GLU A 45 9.38 -0.66 19.12
C GLU A 45 8.29 -0.76 18.04
N LEU A 46 7.14 -1.33 18.41
CA LEU A 46 6.00 -1.47 17.49
C LEU A 46 5.32 -0.11 17.21
N SER A 47 5.47 0.84 18.13
CA SER A 47 4.89 2.17 18.01
C SER A 47 5.87 3.24 18.47
N TYR A 48 6.06 4.26 17.65
CA TYR A 48 6.77 5.48 18.00
C TYR A 48 5.75 6.62 18.07
N ALA A 49 5.77 7.36 19.18
CA ALA A 49 4.83 8.46 19.42
C ALA A 49 3.33 8.04 19.34
N GLY A 50 3.01 6.76 19.62
CA GLY A 50 1.64 6.22 19.53
C GLY A 50 1.24 5.66 18.16
N TYR A 51 2.18 5.58 17.20
CA TYR A 51 1.91 5.17 15.81
C TYR A 51 2.91 4.12 15.34
N SER A 52 2.46 3.16 14.54
CA SER A 52 3.34 2.14 13.99
C SER A 52 4.02 2.61 12.70
N ILE A 53 5.19 2.03 12.39
CA ILE A 53 5.84 2.19 11.08
C ILE A 53 4.89 1.75 9.95
N SER A 54 4.03 0.76 10.22
CA SER A 54 3.04 0.27 9.26
C SER A 54 1.99 1.32 8.90
N ASP A 55 1.53 2.14 9.86
CA ASP A 55 0.53 3.19 9.63
C ASP A 55 1.05 4.23 8.62
N ILE A 56 2.30 4.65 8.79
CA ILE A 56 2.96 5.59 7.88
C ILE A 56 3.14 4.94 6.50
N ALA A 57 3.60 3.68 6.45
CA ALA A 57 3.82 2.98 5.20
C ALA A 57 2.53 2.78 4.39
N ILE A 58 1.42 2.45 5.06
CA ILE A 58 0.07 2.36 4.46
C ILE A 58 -0.34 3.74 3.88
N SER A 59 -0.15 4.81 4.65
CA SER A 59 -0.42 6.19 4.20
C SER A 59 0.33 6.52 2.91
N LEU A 60 1.61 6.19 2.86
CA LEU A 60 2.44 6.40 1.67
C LEU A 60 1.93 5.62 0.46
N PHE A 61 1.52 4.35 0.62
CA PHE A 61 0.95 3.57 -0.47
C PHE A 61 -0.40 4.12 -0.97
N ILE A 62 -1.24 4.64 -0.07
CA ILE A 62 -2.51 5.30 -0.40
C ILE A 62 -2.24 6.57 -1.24
N ILE A 63 -1.31 7.41 -0.80
CA ILE A 63 -0.91 8.63 -1.50
C ILE A 63 -0.31 8.30 -2.88
N ILE A 64 0.61 7.32 -2.95
CA ILE A 64 1.20 6.83 -4.21
C ILE A 64 0.11 6.37 -5.18
N SER A 65 -0.92 5.70 -4.67
CA SER A 65 -2.02 5.18 -5.47
C SER A 65 -2.84 6.32 -6.10
N GLY A 66 -3.23 7.33 -5.31
CA GLY A 66 -3.91 8.52 -5.82
C GLY A 66 -3.06 9.29 -6.82
N PHE A 67 -1.77 9.48 -6.51
CA PHE A 67 -0.79 10.15 -7.35
C PHE A 67 -0.64 9.47 -8.71
N SER A 68 -0.40 8.16 -8.72
CA SER A 68 -0.09 7.40 -9.94
C SER A 68 -1.30 7.36 -10.87
N LEU A 69 -2.51 7.32 -10.30
CA LEU A 69 -3.74 7.38 -11.06
C LEU A 69 -3.99 8.77 -11.66
N ALA A 70 -3.73 9.85 -10.90
CA ALA A 70 -3.87 11.21 -11.41
C ALA A 70 -2.89 11.50 -12.56
N VAL A 71 -1.63 11.07 -12.45
CA VAL A 71 -0.61 11.29 -13.50
C VAL A 71 -0.90 10.48 -14.76
N SER A 72 -1.53 9.30 -14.63
CA SER A 72 -1.85 8.43 -15.78
C SER A 72 -3.22 8.67 -16.40
N SER A 73 -4.04 9.55 -15.81
CA SER A 73 -5.38 9.87 -16.30
C SER A 73 -5.39 11.12 -17.16
N ASP A 74 -6.20 11.09 -18.22
CA ASP A 74 -6.53 12.28 -19.00
C ASP A 74 -7.69 13.03 -18.34
N ASP A 75 -7.75 14.36 -18.52
CA ASP A 75 -8.84 15.22 -17.99
C ASP A 75 -10.24 14.72 -18.42
N LYS A 76 -10.33 14.12 -19.61
CA LYS A 76 -11.52 13.41 -20.09
C LYS A 76 -11.43 11.93 -19.68
N LEU A 77 -11.67 11.65 -18.40
CA LEU A 77 -11.55 10.31 -17.84
C LEU A 77 -12.56 9.34 -18.48
N ASN A 78 -12.06 8.28 -19.12
CA ASN A 78 -12.90 7.17 -19.54
C ASN A 78 -13.00 6.14 -18.39
N ILE A 79 -14.13 6.17 -17.68
CA ILE A 79 -14.39 5.35 -16.48
C ILE A 79 -14.28 3.85 -16.76
N MET A 80 -14.86 3.39 -17.88
CA MET A 80 -14.80 1.98 -18.27
C MET A 80 -13.35 1.55 -18.53
N ARG A 81 -12.59 2.35 -19.28
CA ARG A 81 -11.17 2.08 -19.56
C ARG A 81 -10.35 2.09 -18.27
N PHE A 82 -10.65 2.97 -17.33
CA PHE A 82 -10.01 3.02 -16.01
C PHE A 82 -10.18 1.68 -15.26
N PHE A 83 -11.41 1.19 -15.10
CA PHE A 83 -11.65 -0.07 -14.39
C PHE A 83 -11.01 -1.27 -15.07
N LYS A 84 -11.04 -1.34 -16.41
CA LYS A 84 -10.34 -2.39 -17.16
C LYS A 84 -8.82 -2.39 -16.88
N HIS A 85 -8.20 -1.21 -16.82
CA HIS A 85 -6.78 -1.10 -16.44
C HIS A 85 -6.52 -1.47 -14.98
N ARG A 86 -7.44 -1.17 -14.06
CA ARG A 86 -7.33 -1.63 -12.66
C ARG A 86 -7.36 -3.15 -12.58
N ILE A 87 -8.28 -3.78 -13.31
CA ILE A 87 -8.37 -5.24 -13.38
C ILE A 87 -7.02 -5.82 -13.84
N LEU A 88 -6.47 -5.31 -14.95
CA LEU A 88 -5.19 -5.77 -15.48
C LEU A 88 -3.98 -5.50 -14.58
N SER A 89 -4.04 -4.48 -13.72
CA SER A 89 -2.93 -4.13 -12.83
C SER A 89 -2.87 -5.01 -11.57
N ILE A 90 -4.00 -5.57 -11.14
CA ILE A 90 -4.14 -6.24 -9.84
C ILE A 90 -4.35 -7.75 -10.03
N TYR A 91 -5.39 -8.13 -10.78
CA TYR A 91 -5.88 -9.51 -10.80
C TYR A 91 -4.91 -10.54 -11.40
N PRO A 92 -4.12 -10.25 -12.46
CA PRO A 92 -3.14 -11.22 -12.96
C PRO A 92 -2.15 -11.66 -11.89
N ALA A 93 -1.60 -10.70 -11.13
CA ALA A 93 -0.65 -10.99 -10.06
C ALA A 93 -1.35 -11.63 -8.86
N PHE A 94 -2.50 -11.10 -8.44
CA PHE A 94 -3.31 -11.63 -7.35
C PHE A 94 -3.65 -13.11 -7.57
N TRP A 95 -4.29 -13.46 -8.68
CA TRP A 95 -4.70 -14.85 -8.94
C TRP A 95 -3.52 -15.81 -9.13
N THR A 96 -2.44 -15.34 -9.75
CA THR A 96 -1.23 -16.16 -9.86
C THR A 96 -0.70 -16.52 -8.48
N ALA A 97 -0.55 -15.52 -7.60
CA ALA A 97 -0.06 -15.74 -6.26
C ALA A 97 -1.04 -16.59 -5.43
N TYR A 98 -2.33 -16.33 -5.52
CA TYR A 98 -3.38 -17.05 -4.80
C TYR A 98 -3.35 -18.55 -5.15
N ILE A 99 -3.33 -18.88 -6.45
CA ILE A 99 -3.31 -20.27 -6.92
C ILE A 99 -2.01 -20.98 -6.49
N ILE A 100 -0.86 -20.31 -6.59
CA ILE A 100 0.42 -20.89 -6.15
C ILE A 100 0.39 -21.22 -4.66
N VAL A 101 -0.08 -20.29 -3.82
CA VAL A 101 -0.20 -20.51 -2.37
C VAL A 101 -1.24 -21.59 -2.06
N ALA A 102 -2.37 -21.62 -2.75
CA ALA A 102 -3.39 -22.65 -2.58
C ALA A 102 -2.85 -24.05 -2.92
N ILE A 103 -2.11 -24.19 -4.03
CA ILE A 103 -1.45 -25.44 -4.41
C ILE A 103 -0.39 -25.85 -3.38
N PHE A 104 0.40 -24.88 -2.90
CA PHE A 104 1.39 -25.14 -1.86
C PHE A 104 0.74 -25.71 -0.59
N PHE A 105 -0.35 -25.10 -0.11
CA PHE A 105 -1.08 -25.61 1.06
C PHE A 105 -1.73 -26.98 0.84
N PHE A 106 -2.26 -27.21 -0.36
CA PHE A 106 -2.83 -28.50 -0.74
C PHE A 106 -1.77 -29.63 -0.71
N ILE A 107 -0.55 -29.37 -1.21
CA ILE A 107 0.54 -30.37 -1.25
C ILE A 107 1.15 -30.61 0.14
N THR A 108 1.23 -29.59 0.99
CA THR A 108 1.95 -29.63 2.29
C THR A 108 1.13 -30.16 3.46
N ASN A 109 0.00 -30.84 3.20
CA ASN A 109 -0.92 -31.45 4.18
C ASN A 109 -1.82 -30.48 4.97
N SER A 110 -2.09 -29.28 4.45
CA SER A 110 -2.90 -28.26 5.18
C SER A 110 -4.42 -28.41 5.01
N GLY A 111 -4.90 -29.47 4.36
CA GLY A 111 -6.32 -29.59 3.98
C GLY A 111 -6.74 -28.60 2.89
N PHE A 112 -8.04 -28.59 2.56
CA PHE A 112 -8.57 -27.61 1.62
C PHE A 112 -8.66 -26.23 2.29
N VAL A 113 -8.17 -25.20 1.61
CA VAL A 113 -8.25 -23.82 2.09
C VAL A 113 -9.71 -23.38 2.09
N GLY A 114 -10.20 -22.88 3.22
CA GLY A 114 -11.51 -22.26 3.35
C GLY A 114 -12.34 -22.78 4.51
N ASP A 115 -13.38 -22.04 4.86
CA ASP A 115 -14.23 -22.30 6.02
C ASP A 115 -15.40 -23.27 5.74
N GLY A 116 -15.39 -23.93 4.57
CA GLY A 116 -16.46 -24.84 4.11
C GLY A 116 -17.68 -24.16 3.48
N ASN A 117 -17.85 -22.84 3.63
CA ASN A 117 -19.00 -22.12 3.06
C ASN A 117 -18.69 -21.63 1.64
N HIS A 118 -18.95 -22.45 0.63
CA HIS A 118 -18.50 -22.21 -0.76
C HIS A 118 -18.90 -20.83 -1.35
N TRP A 119 -20.03 -20.25 -0.95
CA TRP A 119 -20.44 -18.92 -1.42
C TRP A 119 -19.41 -17.83 -1.09
N LYS A 120 -18.67 -17.96 0.03
CA LYS A 120 -17.66 -16.98 0.47
C LYS A 120 -16.45 -16.91 -0.44
N PHE A 121 -16.25 -17.90 -1.31
CA PHE A 121 -15.20 -17.87 -2.33
C PHE A 121 -15.36 -16.70 -3.31
N ILE A 122 -16.57 -16.15 -3.46
CA ILE A 122 -16.79 -14.92 -4.22
C ILE A 122 -15.92 -13.77 -3.71
N LEU A 123 -15.63 -13.70 -2.41
CA LEU A 123 -14.77 -12.68 -1.81
C LEU A 123 -13.35 -12.79 -2.33
N SER A 124 -12.81 -14.01 -2.47
CA SER A 124 -11.50 -14.23 -3.08
C SER A 124 -11.54 -13.90 -4.57
N ILE A 125 -12.64 -14.20 -5.26
CA ILE A 125 -12.78 -13.87 -6.68
C ILE A 125 -12.64 -12.39 -6.96
N ILE A 126 -13.19 -11.55 -6.08
CA ILE A 126 -13.16 -10.09 -6.19
C ILE A 126 -12.03 -9.45 -5.37
N GLY A 127 -11.16 -10.24 -4.74
CA GLY A 127 -10.03 -9.76 -3.93
C GLY A 127 -10.41 -9.01 -2.64
N LEU A 128 -11.58 -9.30 -2.06
CA LEU A 128 -12.09 -8.73 -0.81
C LEU A 128 -12.05 -9.72 0.38
N ASP A 129 -11.59 -10.95 0.17
CA ASP A 129 -11.46 -11.97 1.22
C ASP A 129 -10.64 -11.49 2.42
N GLY A 130 -9.42 -10.98 2.19
CA GLY A 130 -8.57 -10.43 3.25
C GLY A 130 -9.19 -9.22 3.94
N TYR A 131 -9.94 -8.40 3.19
CA TYR A 131 -10.62 -7.24 3.75
C TYR A 131 -11.76 -7.64 4.69
N PHE A 132 -12.51 -8.70 4.40
CA PHE A 132 -13.65 -9.13 5.21
C PHE A 132 -13.29 -10.05 6.38
N LEU A 133 -12.02 -10.33 6.62
CA LEU A 133 -11.57 -11.13 7.77
C LEU A 133 -11.96 -10.53 9.12
N TYR A 134 -12.13 -9.20 9.23
CA TYR A 134 -12.61 -8.58 10.48
C TYR A 134 -14.04 -9.02 10.85
N LYS A 135 -14.82 -9.56 9.89
CA LYS A 135 -16.22 -9.92 10.08
C LYS A 135 -16.47 -11.42 10.01
N MET A 136 -15.74 -12.13 9.15
CA MET A 136 -15.95 -13.56 8.95
C MET A 136 -14.69 -14.27 8.45
N SER A 137 -14.53 -15.53 8.85
CA SER A 137 -13.63 -16.46 8.16
C SER A 137 -14.12 -16.72 6.73
N ASN A 138 -13.19 -16.92 5.82
CA ASN A 138 -13.43 -17.15 4.40
C ASN A 138 -12.20 -17.87 3.77
N TYR A 139 -11.99 -17.71 2.47
CA TYR A 139 -10.94 -18.40 1.70
C TYR A 139 -9.64 -17.58 1.57
N TYR A 140 -9.40 -16.59 2.44
CA TYR A 140 -8.22 -15.74 2.40
C TYR A 140 -6.89 -16.53 2.39
N LEU A 141 -5.99 -16.12 1.52
CA LEU A 141 -4.62 -16.64 1.43
C LEU A 141 -3.54 -15.57 1.35
N ILE A 142 -3.81 -14.44 0.70
CA ILE A 142 -2.77 -13.48 0.33
C ILE A 142 -3.29 -12.06 0.23
N GLY A 143 -2.38 -11.09 0.26
CA GLY A 143 -2.65 -9.70 -0.08
C GLY A 143 -3.20 -8.85 1.08
N GLU A 144 -3.32 -9.42 2.28
CA GLU A 144 -3.81 -8.75 3.48
C GLU A 144 -5.19 -8.10 3.30
N TRP A 145 -5.67 -7.44 4.35
CA TRP A 145 -6.82 -6.55 4.23
C TRP A 145 -6.58 -5.40 3.24
N TYR A 146 -5.30 -5.03 3.02
CA TYR A 146 -4.92 -3.88 2.20
C TYR A 146 -5.30 -4.02 0.72
N THR A 147 -5.22 -5.23 0.13
CA THR A 147 -5.59 -5.44 -1.29
C THR A 147 -7.06 -5.11 -1.52
N GLY A 148 -7.94 -5.62 -0.67
CA GLY A 148 -9.37 -5.32 -0.77
C GLY A 148 -9.70 -3.86 -0.42
N PHE A 149 -9.01 -3.30 0.58
CA PHE A 149 -9.08 -1.86 0.89
C PHE A 149 -8.76 -0.99 -0.34
N MET A 150 -7.72 -1.33 -1.10
CA MET A 150 -7.34 -0.57 -2.30
C MET A 150 -8.34 -0.71 -3.44
N LEU A 151 -8.90 -1.91 -3.64
CA LEU A 151 -9.97 -2.13 -4.62
C LEU A 151 -11.20 -1.26 -4.32
N LEU A 152 -11.62 -1.19 -3.05
CA LEU A 152 -12.71 -0.33 -2.60
C LEU A 152 -12.38 1.16 -2.78
N THR A 153 -11.16 1.57 -2.41
CA THR A 153 -10.69 2.95 -2.59
C THR A 153 -10.71 3.39 -4.05
N TYR A 154 -10.35 2.49 -4.98
CA TYR A 154 -10.37 2.79 -6.42
C TYR A 154 -11.76 3.02 -7.00
N LEU A 155 -12.83 2.57 -6.35
CA LEU A 155 -14.21 2.89 -6.76
C LEU A 155 -14.49 4.40 -6.68
N PHE A 156 -13.85 5.10 -5.74
CA PHE A 156 -14.02 6.55 -5.55
C PHE A 156 -13.18 7.38 -6.52
N PHE A 157 -12.15 6.80 -7.15
CA PHE A 157 -11.20 7.55 -7.97
C PHE A 157 -11.86 8.37 -9.09
N PRO A 158 -12.81 7.85 -9.90
CA PRO A 158 -13.37 8.62 -11.00
C PRO A 158 -14.03 9.92 -10.55
N ILE A 159 -14.82 9.86 -9.48
CA ILE A 159 -15.52 11.02 -8.92
C ILE A 159 -14.50 11.98 -8.30
N LEU A 160 -13.60 11.46 -7.47
CA LEU A 160 -12.57 12.27 -6.81
C LEU A 160 -11.64 12.96 -7.80
N PHE A 161 -11.25 12.31 -8.89
CA PHE A 161 -10.40 12.91 -9.91
C PHE A 161 -11.10 14.05 -10.64
N LEU A 162 -12.36 13.86 -11.07
CA LEU A 162 -13.14 14.91 -11.72
C LEU A 162 -13.38 16.10 -10.78
N LEU A 163 -13.66 15.83 -9.50
CA LEU A 163 -13.80 16.84 -8.47
C LEU A 163 -12.47 17.55 -8.13
N ALA A 164 -11.34 16.85 -8.18
CA ALA A 164 -10.03 17.46 -8.01
C ALA A 164 -9.72 18.48 -9.10
N ILE A 165 -10.12 18.21 -10.35
CA ILE A 165 -9.92 19.13 -11.48
C ILE A 165 -10.82 20.37 -11.32
N LYS A 166 -12.09 20.17 -10.95
CA LYS A 166 -13.11 21.23 -10.96
C LYS A 166 -13.18 22.04 -9.66
N TYR A 167 -13.09 21.37 -8.52
CA TYR A 167 -13.32 21.93 -7.18
C TYR A 167 -12.33 21.39 -6.13
N PRO A 168 -11.00 21.51 -6.32
CA PRO A 168 -10.00 20.85 -5.48
C PRO A 168 -10.12 21.21 -3.99
N LYS A 169 -10.25 22.50 -3.67
CA LYS A 169 -10.32 22.98 -2.28
C LYS A 169 -11.61 22.53 -1.58
N SER A 170 -12.76 22.75 -2.22
CA SER A 170 -14.06 22.36 -1.66
C SER A 170 -14.14 20.86 -1.45
N THR A 171 -13.65 20.05 -2.41
CA THR A 171 -13.64 18.59 -2.28
C THR A 171 -12.79 18.14 -1.10
N PHE A 172 -11.59 18.70 -0.91
CA PHE A 172 -10.76 18.36 0.23
C PHE A 172 -11.42 18.72 1.57
N ILE A 173 -12.00 19.92 1.67
CA ILE A 173 -12.75 20.35 2.86
C ILE A 173 -13.92 19.40 3.13
N THR A 174 -14.70 19.05 2.11
CA THR A 174 -15.81 18.10 2.22
C THR A 174 -15.35 16.74 2.71
N LEU A 175 -14.24 16.20 2.21
CA LEU A 175 -13.67 14.93 2.69
C LEU A 175 -13.28 15.02 4.17
N ILE A 176 -12.67 16.11 4.61
CA ILE A 176 -12.33 16.33 6.03
C ILE A 176 -13.59 16.39 6.88
N VAL A 177 -14.64 17.10 6.44
CA VAL A 177 -15.92 17.17 7.16
C VAL A 177 -16.57 15.79 7.25
N ILE A 178 -16.60 15.01 6.15
CA ILE A 178 -17.12 13.63 6.16
C ILE A 178 -16.37 12.77 7.20
N VAL A 179 -15.03 12.82 7.18
CA VAL A 179 -14.21 12.06 8.13
C VAL A 179 -14.46 12.50 9.57
N LEU A 180 -14.56 13.81 9.84
CA LEU A 180 -14.91 14.33 11.16
C LEU A 180 -16.27 13.82 11.62
N SER A 181 -17.30 13.94 10.78
CA SER A 181 -18.66 13.51 11.08
C SER A 181 -18.74 12.01 11.36
N LEU A 182 -18.08 11.18 10.56
CA LEU A 182 -18.05 9.73 10.77
C LEU A 182 -17.25 9.35 12.02
N SER A 183 -16.22 10.11 12.38
CA SER A 183 -15.40 9.83 13.57
C SER A 183 -16.19 9.94 14.88
N VAL A 184 -17.19 10.84 14.95
CA VAL A 184 -18.00 11.06 16.17
C VAL A 184 -18.75 9.79 16.60
N ASN A 185 -19.23 8.99 15.64
CA ASN A 185 -20.05 7.80 15.91
C ASN A 185 -19.53 6.56 15.18
N TYR A 186 -18.20 6.48 15.03
CA TYR A 186 -17.58 5.50 14.14
C TYR A 186 -17.91 4.06 14.52
N ASN A 187 -17.75 3.70 15.80
CA ASN A 187 -17.95 2.33 16.29
C ASN A 187 -19.39 1.84 16.20
N ASN A 188 -20.37 2.75 16.19
CA ASN A 188 -21.78 2.40 16.00
C ASN A 188 -22.15 2.26 14.51
N THR A 189 -21.39 2.92 13.63
CA THR A 189 -21.64 2.93 12.18
C THR A 189 -20.90 1.80 11.47
N PHE A 190 -19.67 1.49 11.91
CA PHE A 190 -18.76 0.57 11.26
C PHE A 190 -18.13 -0.41 12.25
N GLN A 191 -18.08 -1.68 11.86
CA GLN A 191 -17.34 -2.73 12.58
C GLN A 191 -15.89 -2.86 12.12
N VAL A 192 -15.57 -2.37 10.91
CA VAL A 192 -14.19 -2.42 10.38
C VAL A 192 -13.31 -1.43 11.15
N PRO A 193 -12.09 -1.82 11.56
CA PRO A 193 -11.14 -0.90 12.20
C PRO A 193 -10.99 0.39 11.41
N ILE A 194 -10.93 1.54 12.10
CA ILE A 194 -10.94 2.86 11.46
C ILE A 194 -9.83 3.05 10.43
N VAL A 195 -8.64 2.49 10.69
CA VAL A 195 -7.49 2.48 9.78
C VAL A 195 -7.72 1.67 8.51
N CYS A 196 -8.53 0.62 8.61
CA CYS A 196 -8.88 -0.28 7.52
C CYS A 196 -10.13 0.20 6.76
N ASN A 197 -10.67 1.39 7.05
CA ASN A 197 -11.84 1.91 6.33
C ASN A 197 -11.43 2.84 5.18
N PRO A 198 -11.71 2.47 3.92
CA PRO A 198 -11.38 3.29 2.75
C PRO A 198 -11.89 4.73 2.84
N ILE A 199 -13.10 4.94 3.41
CA ILE A 199 -13.74 6.26 3.50
C ILE A 199 -12.91 7.18 4.40
N MET A 200 -12.42 6.65 5.53
CA MET A 200 -11.64 7.39 6.52
C MET A 200 -10.27 7.82 5.98
N ARG A 201 -9.78 7.14 4.94
CA ARG A 201 -8.47 7.37 4.32
C ARG A 201 -8.54 8.11 2.97
N LEU A 202 -9.75 8.45 2.49
CA LEU A 202 -9.92 9.22 1.25
C LEU A 202 -9.19 10.56 1.23
N PRO A 203 -9.02 11.32 2.34
CA PRO A 203 -8.22 12.54 2.31
C PRO A 203 -6.78 12.32 1.86
N GLU A 204 -6.13 11.23 2.27
CA GLU A 204 -4.76 10.91 1.84
C GLU A 204 -4.71 10.51 0.37
N PHE A 205 -5.68 9.70 -0.06
CA PHE A 205 -5.80 9.30 -1.45
C PHE A 205 -6.00 10.53 -2.35
N PHE A 206 -6.85 11.46 -1.91
CA PHE A 206 -7.11 12.72 -2.59
C PHE A 206 -5.89 13.65 -2.55
N PHE A 207 -5.14 13.71 -1.45
CA PHE A 207 -3.86 14.40 -1.40
C PHE A 207 -2.90 13.87 -2.48
N GLY A 208 -2.82 12.54 -2.65
CA GLY A 208 -2.10 11.92 -3.75
C GLY A 208 -2.56 12.41 -5.13
N ILE A 209 -3.88 12.48 -5.36
CA ILE A 209 -4.46 13.00 -6.61
C ILE A 209 -4.02 14.46 -6.84
N LEU A 210 -4.19 15.33 -5.84
CA LEU A 210 -3.79 16.74 -5.92
C LEU A 210 -2.30 16.88 -6.17
N TYR A 211 -1.47 16.07 -5.51
CA TYR A 211 -0.03 16.09 -5.70
C TYR A 211 0.35 15.72 -7.13
N GLY A 212 -0.20 14.62 -7.65
CA GLY A 212 0.06 14.16 -9.01
C GLY A 212 -0.39 15.17 -10.07
N TYR A 213 -1.54 15.81 -9.86
CA TYR A 213 -2.14 16.71 -10.85
C TYR A 213 -1.61 18.16 -10.79
N TYR A 214 -1.39 18.70 -9.59
CA TYR A 214 -0.99 20.09 -9.39
C TYR A 214 0.46 20.28 -8.97
N PHE A 215 0.98 19.44 -8.07
CA PHE A 215 2.24 19.72 -7.37
C PHE A 215 3.48 19.08 -7.97
N SER A 216 3.32 18.05 -8.81
CA SER A 216 4.42 17.33 -9.49
C SER A 216 5.16 18.15 -10.56
N LYS A 217 4.73 19.39 -10.82
CA LYS A 217 5.13 20.19 -12.00
C LYS A 217 6.52 20.82 -11.91
N THR A 218 7.01 21.17 -10.72
CA THR A 218 8.29 21.90 -10.58
C THR A 218 9.07 21.50 -9.32
N LYS A 219 10.41 21.53 -9.42
CA LYS A 219 11.30 21.31 -8.26
C LYS A 219 11.07 22.34 -7.14
N LYS A 220 10.65 23.57 -7.47
CA LYS A 220 10.32 24.62 -6.50
C LYS A 220 9.16 24.20 -5.59
N ILE A 221 8.11 23.60 -6.16
CA ILE A 221 6.98 23.10 -5.38
C ILE A 221 7.42 21.96 -4.47
N HIS A 222 8.23 21.02 -4.95
CA HIS A 222 8.76 19.94 -4.10
C HIS A 222 9.57 20.49 -2.90
N ARG A 223 10.39 21.53 -3.12
CA ARG A 223 11.16 22.16 -2.03
C ARG A 223 10.24 22.83 -1.00
N LEU A 224 9.20 23.53 -1.45
CA LEU A 224 8.23 24.16 -0.55
C LEU A 224 7.48 23.10 0.28
N LEU A 225 6.98 22.04 -0.38
CA LEU A 225 6.28 20.95 0.30
C LEU A 225 7.18 20.16 1.25
N PHE A 226 8.48 20.05 0.94
CA PHE A 226 9.47 19.52 1.87
C PHE A 226 9.57 20.37 3.14
N ILE A 227 9.74 21.69 3.00
CA ILE A 227 9.84 22.62 4.15
C ILE A 227 8.57 22.55 4.99
N PHE A 228 7.39 22.64 4.37
CA PHE A 228 6.12 22.51 5.09
C PHE A 228 5.97 21.15 5.75
N GLY A 229 6.37 20.06 5.08
CA GLY A 229 6.33 18.72 5.65
C GLY A 229 7.20 18.59 6.91
N VAL A 230 8.43 19.13 6.88
CA VAL A 230 9.32 19.13 8.05
C VAL A 230 8.72 19.93 9.20
N ILE A 231 8.18 21.12 8.92
CA ILE A 231 7.53 21.97 9.94
C ILE A 231 6.32 21.25 10.54
N ILE A 232 5.46 20.65 9.72
CA ILE A 232 4.28 19.94 10.19
C ILE A 232 4.68 18.74 11.05
N ILE A 233 5.65 17.92 10.64
CA ILE A 233 6.12 16.79 11.46
C ILE A 233 6.69 17.27 12.79
N TYR A 234 7.50 18.34 12.79
CA TYR A 234 8.00 18.92 14.02
C TYR A 234 6.86 19.35 14.95
N ILE A 235 5.85 20.05 14.42
CA ILE A 235 4.68 20.46 15.21
C ILE A 235 3.89 19.26 15.73
N MET A 236 3.70 18.23 14.89
CA MET A 236 3.00 16.99 15.27
C MET A 236 3.67 16.31 16.46
N ILE A 237 4.99 16.11 16.39
CA ILE A 237 5.76 15.41 17.42
C ILE A 237 5.86 16.24 18.70
N THR A 238 6.16 17.54 18.60
CA THR A 238 6.43 18.37 19.79
C THR A 238 5.17 18.84 20.50
N PHE A 239 4.07 19.12 19.78
CA PHE A 239 2.93 19.82 20.35
C PHE A 239 1.59 19.09 20.27
N LEU A 240 1.41 18.16 19.32
CA LEU A 240 0.09 17.62 18.95
C LEU A 240 -0.07 16.11 19.06
N GLN A 241 0.95 15.37 19.50
CA GLN A 241 0.95 13.90 19.60
C GLN A 241 -0.30 13.33 20.31
N ASP A 242 -0.64 13.88 21.48
CA ASP A 242 -1.77 13.40 22.29
C ASP A 242 -3.02 14.29 22.22
N LYS A 243 -2.98 15.34 21.40
CA LYS A 243 -4.08 16.34 21.30
C LYS A 243 -4.97 16.14 20.08
N LEU A 244 -4.45 15.43 19.07
CA LEU A 244 -5.10 15.24 17.80
C LEU A 244 -5.65 13.81 17.72
N SER A 245 -6.81 13.62 17.10
CA SER A 245 -7.29 12.25 16.88
C SER A 245 -6.28 11.50 16.00
N PHE A 246 -6.08 10.22 16.31
CA PHE A 246 -5.17 9.32 15.60
C PHE A 246 -5.25 9.41 14.06
N LEU A 247 -6.46 9.54 13.50
CA LEU A 247 -6.65 9.60 12.05
C LEU A 247 -6.09 10.88 11.41
N PHE A 248 -6.33 12.05 12.01
CA PHE A 248 -5.73 13.29 11.51
C PHE A 248 -4.23 13.30 11.68
N TYR A 249 -3.71 12.63 12.72
CA TYR A 249 -2.28 12.58 12.94
C TYR A 249 -1.63 11.81 11.81
N ILE A 250 -2.15 10.62 11.49
CA ILE A 250 -1.65 9.85 10.35
C ILE A 250 -1.81 10.59 9.03
N LEU A 251 -2.95 11.28 8.80
CA LEU A 251 -3.14 12.08 7.59
C LEU A 251 -2.04 13.13 7.42
N PHE A 252 -1.81 13.97 8.44
CA PHE A 252 -0.81 15.04 8.36
C PHE A 252 0.61 14.48 8.33
N PHE A 253 0.89 13.47 9.15
CA PHE A 253 2.19 12.83 9.20
C PHE A 253 2.51 12.15 7.86
N GLY A 254 1.61 11.33 7.34
CA GLY A 254 1.76 10.64 6.06
C GLY A 254 1.93 11.58 4.86
N CYS A 255 1.12 12.64 4.76
CA CYS A 255 1.26 13.65 3.70
C CYS A 255 2.60 14.40 3.79
N SER A 256 3.05 14.68 5.01
CA SER A 256 4.33 15.35 5.27
C SER A 256 5.51 14.44 4.97
N THR A 257 5.48 13.18 5.42
CA THR A 257 6.49 12.16 5.12
C THR A 257 6.59 11.92 3.62
N PHE A 258 5.46 11.82 2.91
CA PHE A 258 5.44 11.71 1.45
C PHE A 258 6.17 12.90 0.81
N SER A 259 5.80 14.13 1.20
CA SER A 259 6.39 15.36 0.66
C SER A 259 7.90 15.44 0.93
N ILE A 260 8.34 14.99 2.11
CA ILE A 260 9.75 14.92 2.48
C ILE A 260 10.49 13.92 1.60
N LEU A 261 9.97 12.70 1.45
CA LEU A 261 10.59 11.64 0.66
C LEU A 261 10.65 12.00 -0.84
N VAL A 262 9.67 12.73 -1.37
CA VAL A 262 9.72 13.24 -2.76
C VAL A 262 10.94 14.15 -2.98
N PHE A 263 11.31 14.96 -1.99
CA PHE A 263 12.47 15.84 -2.11
C PHE A 263 13.79 15.11 -1.83
N ILE A 264 13.85 14.32 -0.75
CA ILE A 264 15.04 13.55 -0.36
C ILE A 264 15.44 12.55 -1.45
N SER A 265 14.50 12.04 -2.24
CA SER A 265 14.80 11.09 -3.30
C SER A 265 15.47 11.69 -4.54
N GLN A 266 15.39 13.01 -4.76
CA GLN A 266 15.85 13.64 -5.99
C GLN A 266 17.36 13.46 -6.27
N PRO A 267 18.27 13.56 -5.29
CA PRO A 267 19.69 13.32 -5.52
C PRO A 267 20.00 11.89 -5.99
N PHE A 268 19.24 10.90 -5.52
CA PHE A 268 19.46 9.49 -5.86
C PHE A 268 19.08 9.14 -7.30
N ASP A 269 18.26 9.95 -7.98
CA ASP A 269 17.89 9.75 -9.40
C ASP A 269 19.11 9.86 -10.35
N ASN A 270 20.16 10.55 -9.91
CA ASN A 270 21.40 10.70 -10.67
C ASN A 270 22.40 9.54 -10.44
N ILE A 271 22.14 8.65 -9.48
CA ILE A 271 23.03 7.53 -9.15
C ILE A 271 22.51 6.27 -9.85
N SER A 272 23.19 5.85 -10.93
CA SER A 272 22.74 4.74 -11.80
C SER A 272 22.43 3.45 -11.03
N LEU A 273 23.33 3.04 -10.13
CA LEU A 273 23.18 1.82 -9.33
C LEU A 273 21.92 1.86 -8.45
N ILE A 274 21.68 2.97 -7.75
CA ILE A 274 20.49 3.14 -6.91
C ILE A 274 19.23 3.18 -7.77
N LYS A 275 19.29 3.91 -8.90
CA LYS A 275 18.19 3.99 -9.86
C LYS A 275 17.77 2.62 -10.38
N GLU A 276 18.73 1.80 -10.80
CA GLU A 276 18.48 0.43 -11.27
C GLU A 276 17.90 -0.46 -10.16
N LEU A 277 18.47 -0.41 -8.96
CA LEU A 277 17.98 -1.17 -7.81
C LEU A 277 16.53 -0.79 -7.45
N ILE A 278 16.25 0.50 -7.29
CA ILE A 278 14.89 0.99 -6.98
C ILE A 278 13.92 0.63 -8.11
N ASN A 279 14.34 0.75 -9.37
CA ASN A 279 13.52 0.36 -10.52
C ASN A 279 13.21 -1.14 -10.54
N PHE A 280 14.17 -1.96 -10.14
CA PHE A 280 14.01 -3.41 -10.02
C PHE A 280 13.04 -3.76 -8.89
N ILE A 281 13.28 -3.28 -7.67
CA ILE A 281 12.45 -3.61 -6.50
C ILE A 281 11.02 -3.08 -6.71
N SER A 282 10.86 -1.83 -7.10
CA SER A 282 9.54 -1.21 -7.32
C SER A 282 8.69 -1.90 -8.38
N LYS A 283 9.32 -2.57 -9.36
CA LYS A 283 8.61 -3.38 -10.37
C LYS A 283 7.91 -4.58 -9.73
N TYR A 284 8.54 -5.19 -8.73
CA TYR A 284 8.06 -6.43 -8.11
C TYR A 284 7.38 -6.23 -6.76
N CYS A 285 7.43 -5.02 -6.18
CA CYS A 285 6.84 -4.70 -4.87
C CYS A 285 5.42 -5.23 -4.68
N PHE A 286 4.51 -5.02 -5.65
CA PHE A 286 3.12 -5.47 -5.49
C PHE A 286 3.02 -7.00 -5.42
N THR A 287 3.67 -7.72 -6.34
CA THR A 287 3.66 -9.19 -6.32
C THR A 287 4.38 -9.74 -5.09
N ALA A 288 5.49 -9.13 -4.67
CA ALA A 288 6.22 -9.53 -3.48
C ALA A 288 5.36 -9.34 -2.21
N PHE A 289 4.61 -8.24 -2.15
CA PHE A 289 3.62 -7.98 -1.11
C PHE A 289 2.51 -9.04 -1.07
N LEU A 290 2.17 -9.72 -2.17
CA LEU A 290 1.20 -10.82 -2.08
C LEU A 290 1.75 -12.06 -1.35
N PHE A 291 3.06 -12.31 -1.45
CA PHE A 291 3.69 -13.51 -0.88
C PHE A 291 4.30 -13.32 0.50
N HIS A 292 4.61 -12.08 0.91
CA HIS A 292 5.49 -11.82 2.06
C HIS A 292 5.00 -12.46 3.37
N HIS A 293 3.69 -12.42 3.68
CA HIS A 293 3.15 -13.07 4.86
C HIS A 293 3.33 -14.59 4.84
N GLN A 294 3.10 -15.22 3.70
CA GLN A 294 3.23 -16.68 3.58
C GLN A 294 4.69 -17.12 3.73
N ILE A 295 5.62 -16.35 3.17
CA ILE A 295 7.07 -16.58 3.35
C ILE A 295 7.48 -16.34 4.81
N LEU A 296 6.97 -15.26 5.40
CA LEU A 296 7.21 -14.92 6.80
C LEU A 296 6.71 -16.04 7.73
N PHE A 297 5.45 -16.47 7.61
CA PHE A 297 4.88 -17.51 8.48
C PHE A 297 5.60 -18.84 8.32
N PHE A 298 5.97 -19.19 7.07
CA PHE A 298 6.77 -20.38 6.81
C PHE A 298 8.11 -20.34 7.55
N LEU A 299 8.82 -19.20 7.54
CA LEU A 299 10.10 -19.07 8.23
C LEU A 299 9.95 -19.07 9.75
N PHE A 300 8.95 -18.38 10.31
CA PHE A 300 8.67 -18.40 11.75
C PHE A 300 8.28 -19.79 12.26
N HIS A 301 7.67 -20.62 11.42
CA HIS A 301 7.39 -22.01 11.78
C HIS A 301 8.64 -22.92 11.75
N LYS A 302 9.68 -22.56 10.97
CA LYS A 302 10.88 -23.38 10.78
C LYS A 302 12.06 -22.96 11.64
N ILE A 303 12.11 -21.72 12.09
CA ILE A 303 13.27 -21.11 12.72
C ILE A 303 12.90 -20.63 14.12
N ASN A 304 13.73 -20.99 15.10
CA ASN A 304 13.59 -20.47 16.45
C ASN A 304 14.33 -19.13 16.58
N PHE A 305 13.62 -18.01 16.45
CA PHE A 305 14.21 -16.67 16.54
C PHE A 305 14.72 -16.31 17.94
N TYR A 306 14.30 -17.02 18.99
CA TYR A 306 14.79 -16.78 20.35
C TYR A 306 16.29 -17.08 20.50
N ALA A 307 16.78 -18.07 19.77
CA ALA A 307 18.18 -18.50 19.81
C ALA A 307 19.12 -17.58 19.02
N LEU A 308 18.57 -16.65 18.23
CA LEU A 308 19.32 -15.81 17.32
C LEU A 308 19.84 -14.54 18.01
N ASN A 309 21.00 -14.07 17.56
CA ASN A 309 21.49 -12.75 17.90
C ASN A 309 20.86 -11.66 17.03
N PHE A 310 21.05 -10.38 17.40
CA PHE A 310 20.43 -9.25 16.70
C PHE A 310 20.83 -9.16 15.21
N GLY A 311 22.07 -9.47 14.87
CA GLY A 311 22.54 -9.47 13.48
C GLY A 311 21.86 -10.55 12.64
N GLU A 312 21.68 -11.74 13.21
CA GLU A 312 20.95 -12.86 12.58
C GLU A 312 19.47 -12.53 12.35
N ILE A 313 18.84 -11.83 13.30
CA ILE A 313 17.45 -11.39 13.16
C ILE A 313 17.29 -10.40 12.00
N ILE A 314 18.18 -9.41 11.90
CA ILE A 314 18.21 -8.48 10.75
C ILE A 314 18.46 -9.26 9.44
N PHE A 315 19.36 -10.23 9.47
CA PHE A 315 19.63 -11.07 8.31
C PHE A 315 18.39 -11.84 7.83
N PHE A 316 17.57 -12.39 8.74
CA PHE A 316 16.31 -13.05 8.37
C PHE A 316 15.25 -12.09 7.84
N TYR A 317 15.16 -10.88 8.36
CA TYR A 317 14.32 -9.84 7.75
C TYR A 317 14.73 -9.59 6.29
N ILE A 318 16.04 -9.46 6.03
CA ILE A 318 16.56 -9.30 4.65
C ILE A 318 16.24 -10.54 3.80
N ILE A 319 16.35 -11.75 4.34
CA ILE A 319 15.97 -12.99 3.64
C ILE A 319 14.49 -12.95 3.24
N ILE A 320 13.58 -12.56 4.13
CA ILE A 320 12.15 -12.49 3.82
C ILE A 320 11.90 -11.52 2.65
N VAL A 321 12.55 -10.36 2.66
CA VAL A 321 12.45 -9.38 1.57
C VAL A 321 12.98 -9.97 0.26
N ILE A 322 14.17 -10.60 0.29
CA ILE A 322 14.79 -11.20 -0.90
C ILE A 322 13.93 -12.34 -1.45
N PHE A 323 13.43 -13.24 -0.61
CA PHE A 323 12.57 -14.35 -1.03
C PHE A 323 11.22 -13.86 -1.58
N SER A 324 10.66 -12.81 -1.00
CA SER A 324 9.44 -12.18 -1.53
C SER A 324 9.66 -11.61 -2.93
N LEU A 325 10.77 -10.90 -3.14
CA LEU A 325 11.15 -10.35 -4.45
C LEU A 325 11.52 -11.43 -5.46
N PHE A 326 12.22 -12.47 -5.01
CA PHE A 326 12.61 -13.60 -5.85
C PHE A 326 11.38 -14.37 -6.33
N THR A 327 10.44 -14.70 -5.43
CA THR A 327 9.18 -15.36 -5.77
C THR A 327 8.36 -14.50 -6.75
N ALA A 328 8.29 -13.19 -6.51
CA ALA A 328 7.65 -12.26 -7.42
C ALA A 328 8.28 -12.25 -8.83
N LYS A 329 9.61 -12.29 -8.91
CA LYS A 329 10.35 -12.35 -10.18
C LYS A 329 10.12 -13.69 -10.90
N LEU A 330 10.11 -14.81 -10.18
CA LEU A 330 9.82 -16.13 -10.75
C LEU A 330 8.40 -16.20 -11.34
N CYS A 331 7.43 -15.53 -10.73
CA CYS A 331 6.05 -15.50 -11.21
C CYS A 331 5.83 -14.52 -12.38
N ASP A 332 6.72 -13.54 -12.61
CA ASP A 332 6.56 -12.47 -13.63
C ASP A 332 6.23 -12.98 -15.04
N PRO A 333 6.88 -14.05 -15.58
CA PRO A 333 6.54 -14.56 -16.90
C PRO A 333 5.10 -15.08 -17.00
N LEU A 334 4.63 -15.78 -15.96
CA LEU A 334 3.26 -16.31 -15.90
C LEU A 334 2.24 -15.18 -15.75
N ILE A 335 2.51 -14.23 -14.84
CA ILE A 335 1.68 -13.04 -14.64
C ILE A 335 1.52 -12.25 -15.94
N LYS A 336 2.61 -12.08 -16.71
CA LYS A 336 2.56 -11.41 -18.03
C LYS A 336 1.71 -12.16 -19.04
N LYS A 337 1.80 -13.49 -19.10
CA LYS A 337 0.95 -14.32 -19.99
C LYS A 337 -0.54 -14.17 -19.62
N ILE A 338 -0.87 -14.29 -18.34
CA ILE A 338 -2.25 -14.12 -17.84
C ILE A 338 -2.75 -12.70 -18.12
N ARG A 339 -1.93 -11.68 -17.86
CA ARG A 339 -2.27 -10.28 -18.16
C ARG A 339 -2.58 -10.07 -19.64
N HIS A 340 -1.78 -10.64 -20.55
CA HIS A 340 -2.01 -10.55 -21.99
C HIS A 340 -3.31 -11.25 -22.42
N PHE A 341 -3.63 -12.38 -21.80
CA PHE A 341 -4.90 -13.07 -22.03
C PHE A 341 -6.10 -12.22 -21.59
N ILE A 342 -6.07 -11.72 -20.35
CA ILE A 342 -7.16 -10.87 -19.82
C ILE A 342 -7.29 -9.57 -20.63
N SER A 343 -6.18 -9.00 -21.12
CA SER A 343 -6.24 -7.75 -21.86
C SER A 343 -6.89 -7.88 -23.23
N LYS A 344 -6.71 -9.03 -23.90
CA LYS A 344 -7.49 -9.38 -25.11
C LYS A 344 -8.97 -9.51 -24.80
N TRP A 345 -9.32 -10.22 -23.72
CA TRP A 345 -10.72 -10.39 -23.29
C TRP A 345 -11.40 -9.04 -22.98
N LEU A 346 -10.69 -8.14 -22.32
CA LEU A 346 -11.18 -6.79 -21.99
C LEU A 346 -11.23 -5.83 -23.19
N LYS A 347 -10.77 -6.24 -24.39
CA LYS A 347 -10.69 -5.39 -25.60
C LYS A 347 -9.92 -4.08 -25.34
N LEU A 348 -8.77 -4.19 -24.67
CA LEU A 348 -7.88 -3.05 -24.39
C LEU A 348 -6.76 -2.87 -25.43
N TYR A 349 -6.65 -3.81 -26.37
CA TYR A 349 -5.71 -3.84 -27.48
C TYR A 349 -6.45 -3.94 -28.80
#